data_AF-A0A3R5TPN9-F1
#
_entry.id   AF-A0A3R5TPN9-F1
#
_cell.length_a   1.000
_cell.length_b   1.000
_cell.length_c   1.000
_cell.angle_alpha   90.00
_cell.angle_beta   90.00
_cell.angle_gamma   90.00
#
_symmetry.space_group_name_H-M   'P 1'
#
loop_
_entity.id
_entity.type
_entity.pdbx_description
1 polymer ?
#
loop_
_entity_poly.entity_id
_entity_poly.type
_entity_poly.pdbx_seq_one_letter_code
_entity_poly.pdbx_strand_id
1 'polypeptide(L)' 'MAASEEAGYKTVDCNGKDMIGFCKMQSSIKNGQRWSTAKAYLRPVMERENLHISVNSIVTK' A
#
# COMPACT_ATOMS: atom_id res chain seq x y z
N MET A 1 20.84 9.02 4.52
CA MET A 1 20.87 9.13 3.05
C MET A 1 21.91 10.20 2.73
N ALA A 2 23.17 9.81 2.66
CA ALA A 2 24.29 10.74 2.85
C ALA A 2 24.31 11.90 1.83
N ALA A 3 24.17 11.61 0.54
CA ALA A 3 24.16 12.65 -0.50
C ALA A 3 23.01 13.68 -0.33
N SER A 4 21.83 13.24 0.11
CA SER A 4 20.69 14.12 0.36
C SER A 4 20.89 15.01 1.58
N GLU A 5 21.52 14.48 2.62
CA GLU A 5 21.84 15.20 3.86
C GLU A 5 22.95 16.24 3.63
N GLU A 6 23.97 15.90 2.83
CA GLU A 6 25.01 16.83 2.37
C GLU A 6 24.43 18.00 1.55
N ALA A 7 23.37 17.74 0.77
CA ALA A 7 22.62 18.77 0.05
C ALA A 7 21.65 19.58 0.94
N GLY A 8 21.62 19.33 2.26
CA GLY A 8 20.81 20.08 3.25
C GLY A 8 19.37 19.60 3.39
N TYR A 9 18.99 18.49 2.78
CA TYR A 9 17.63 17.94 2.90
C TYR A 9 17.52 16.99 4.10
N LYS A 10 16.36 17.05 4.75
CA LYS A 10 16.03 16.14 5.86
C LYS A 10 15.58 14.78 5.34
N THR A 11 15.95 13.73 6.06
CA THR A 11 15.27 12.44 5.92
C THR A 11 13.94 12.49 6.68
N VAL A 12 12.84 12.17 6.01
CA VAL A 12 11.47 12.24 6.55
C VAL A 12 10.73 10.90 6.40
N ASP A 13 9.65 10.74 7.16
CA ASP A 13 8.66 9.68 6.91
C ASP A 13 7.79 10.09 5.71
N CYS A 14 7.66 9.22 4.71
CA CYS A 14 6.89 9.48 3.50
C CYS A 14 5.39 9.70 3.78
N ASN A 15 4.88 9.20 4.91
CA ASN A 15 3.49 9.37 5.35
C ASN A 15 3.38 10.26 6.60
N GLY A 16 4.47 10.91 6.99
CA GLY A 16 4.53 11.78 8.16
C GLY A 16 3.94 13.15 7.89
N LYS A 17 3.90 13.98 8.94
CA LYS A 17 3.44 15.36 8.87
C LYS A 17 4.26 16.21 7.88
N ASP A 18 5.57 16.00 7.86
CA ASP A 18 6.50 16.74 7.02
C ASP A 18 6.83 15.91 5.76
N MET A 19 6.36 16.37 4.59
CA MET A 19 6.53 15.64 3.33
C MET A 19 7.73 16.14 2.48
N ILE A 20 8.32 17.28 2.82
CA ILE A 20 9.46 17.85 2.10
C ILE A 20 10.75 17.28 2.67
N GLY A 21 11.38 16.38 1.91
CA GLY A 21 12.63 15.73 2.28
C GLY A 21 12.84 14.46 1.47
N PHE A 22 13.77 13.63 1.90
CA PHE A 22 14.01 12.31 1.31
C PHE A 22 13.47 11.22 2.23
N CYS A 23 12.90 10.17 1.64
CA CYS A 23 12.33 9.06 2.39
C CYS A 23 12.68 7.73 1.70
N LYS A 24 12.73 6.64 2.48
CA LYS A 24 12.68 5.30 1.87
C LYS A 24 11.23 5.05 1.46
N MET A 25 11.00 4.88 0.17
CA MET A 25 9.63 4.74 -0.35
C MET A 25 8.95 3.52 0.27
N GLN A 26 7.78 3.73 0.87
CA GLN A 26 6.93 2.66 1.33
C GLN A 26 6.09 2.15 0.15
N SER A 27 5.79 0.86 0.14
CA SER A 27 5.02 0.23 -0.94
C SER A 27 4.12 -0.85 -0.37
N SER A 28 3.01 -1.13 -1.04
CA SER A 28 2.07 -2.19 -0.66
C SER A 28 2.64 -3.58 -0.96
N ILE A 29 3.61 -3.99 -0.14
CA ILE A 29 4.37 -5.24 -0.25
C ILE A 29 4.35 -5.94 1.12
N LYS A 30 4.15 -7.25 1.12
CA LYS A 30 4.25 -8.11 2.30
C LYS A 30 4.96 -9.41 1.92
N ASN A 31 5.99 -9.79 2.67
CA ASN A 31 6.84 -10.95 2.39
C ASN A 31 7.43 -10.94 0.97
N GLY A 32 7.93 -9.78 0.52
CA GLY A 32 8.56 -9.61 -0.79
C GLY A 32 7.60 -9.67 -1.99
N GLN A 33 6.29 -9.77 -1.78
CA GLN A 33 5.29 -9.85 -2.84
C GLN A 33 4.30 -8.69 -2.77
N ARG A 34 3.72 -8.34 -3.93
CA ARG A 34 2.61 -7.39 -4.02
C ARG A 34 1.48 -7.78 -3.06
N TRP A 35 1.06 -6.82 -2.24
CA TRP A 35 -0.02 -6.98 -1.28
C TRP A 35 -1.24 -6.16 -1.75
N SER A 36 -2.00 -6.72 -2.69
CA SER A 36 -3.19 -6.05 -3.26
C SER A 36 -4.33 -5.91 -2.25
N THR A 37 -5.28 -5.02 -2.53
CA THR A 37 -6.49 -4.83 -1.71
C THR A 37 -7.29 -6.14 -1.55
N ALA A 38 -7.44 -6.92 -2.62
CA ALA A 38 -8.08 -8.23 -2.56
C ALA A 38 -7.34 -9.19 -1.61
N LYS A 39 -6.00 -9.20 -1.61
CA LYS A 39 -5.20 -10.06 -0.72
C LYS A 39 -5.24 -9.58 0.73
N ALA A 40 -5.27 -8.26 0.94
CA ALA A 40 -5.25 -7.64 2.25
C ALA A 40 -6.61 -7.72 2.97
N TYR A 41 -7.71 -7.50 2.25
CA TYR A 41 -9.03 -7.32 2.84
C TYR A 41 -10.04 -8.40 2.45
N LEU A 42 -10.05 -8.84 1.18
CA LEU A 42 -11.12 -9.73 0.68
C LEU A 42 -10.82 -11.20 0.99
N ARG A 43 -9.64 -11.70 0.62
CA ARG A 43 -9.24 -13.10 0.80
C ARG A 43 -9.33 -13.58 2.26
N PRO A 44 -8.96 -12.80 3.29
CA PRO A 44 -9.03 -13.28 4.67
C PRO A 44 -10.45 -13.52 5.20
N VAL A 45 -11.48 -12.98 4.53
CA VAL A 45 -12.87 -12.99 5.02
C VAL A 45 -13.87 -13.52 3.99
N MET A 46 -13.38 -14.09 2.88
CA MET A 46 -14.22 -14.50 1.75
C MET A 46 -15.22 -15.62 2.07
N GLU A 47 -14.98 -16.38 3.14
CA GLU A 47 -15.83 -17.49 3.57
C GLU A 47 -17.00 -17.06 4.49
N ARG A 48 -17.16 -15.75 4.74
CA ARG A 48 -18.29 -15.26 5.56
C ARG A 48 -19.60 -15.44 4.80
N GLU A 49 -20.59 -16.06 5.44
CA GLU A 49 -21.90 -16.34 4.84
C GLU A 49 -22.63 -15.10 4.33
N ASN A 50 -22.38 -13.94 4.96
CA ASN A 50 -22.99 -12.66 4.58
C ASN A 50 -22.19 -11.88 3.51
N LEU A 51 -21.17 -12.47 2.90
CA LEU A 51 -20.35 -11.86 1.85
C LEU A 51 -20.34 -12.74 0.60
N HIS A 52 -20.99 -12.27 -0.47
CA HIS A 52 -21.03 -12.96 -1.75
C HIS A 52 -20.09 -12.29 -2.75
N ILE A 53 -19.20 -13.06 -3.37
CA ILE A 53 -18.21 -12.57 -4.35
C ILE A 53 -18.51 -13.20 -5.70
N SER A 54 -18.90 -12.37 -6.68
CA SER A 54 -19.06 -12.80 -8.07
C SER A 54 -17.85 -12.35 -8.89
N VAL A 55 -17.14 -13.31 -9.49
CA VAL A 55 -15.99 -13.05 -10.36
C VAL A 55 -16.45 -12.99 -11.83
N ASN A 56 -15.67 -12.30 -12.67
CA ASN A 56 -15.95 -12.19 -14.11
C ASN A 56 -17.36 -11.67 -14.44
N SER A 57 -17.90 -10.81 -13.58
CA SER A 57 -19.23 -10.21 -13.75
C SER A 57 -19.08 -8.74 -14.15
N ILE A 58 -19.78 -8.34 -15.21
CA ILE A 58 -19.84 -6.96 -15.68
C ILE A 58 -21.24 -6.44 -15.37
N VAL A 59 -21.34 -5.39 -14.55
CA VAL A 59 -22.62 -4.74 -14.24
C VAL A 59 -23.09 -3.98 -15.48
N THR A 60 -24.34 -4.20 -15.89
CA THR A 60 -24.90 -3.62 -17.13
C THR A 60 -25.91 -2.50 -16.88
N LYS A 61 -26.55 -2.49 -15.70
CA LYS A 61 -27.48 -1.46 -15.22
C LYS A 61 -27.77 -1.69 -13.74
#